data_AF-A0A935K9H5-F1
#
_entry.id   AF-A0A935K9H5-F1
#
_cell.length_a   1.000
_cell.length_b   1.000
_cell.length_c   1.000
_cell.angle_alpha   90.00
_cell.angle_beta   90.00
_cell.angle_gamma   90.00
#
_symmetry.space_group_name_H-M   'P 1'
#
loop_
_entity.id
_entity.type
_entity.pdbx_description
1 polymer ?
#
loop_
_entity_poly.entity_id
_entity_poly.type
_entity_poly.pdbx_seq_one_letter_code
_entity_poly.pdbx_strand_id
1 'polypeptide(L)'
;MLHKLPASLGALVLILGLVGCGPAEPIKIGLLAGLSDRGSDFGESVRNGVILAVEQQNLAGGINGRKIELLVRDDGQDKDKAIKAAQELIASPRHNYWRSPVQWRLLSFH
;
A
#
# COMPACT_ATOMS: atom_id res chain seq x y z
N MET A 1 -15.53 -8.49 -55.85
CA MET A 1 -14.84 -7.20 -55.66
C MET A 1 -14.43 -7.10 -54.20
N LEU A 2 -13.16 -7.38 -53.86
CA LEU A 2 -12.65 -7.22 -52.50
C LEU A 2 -12.37 -5.73 -52.25
N HIS A 3 -13.13 -5.10 -51.35
CA HIS A 3 -12.81 -3.75 -50.87
C HIS A 3 -11.49 -3.80 -50.10
N LYS A 4 -10.43 -3.16 -50.63
CA LYS A 4 -9.17 -2.96 -49.93
C LYS A 4 -9.43 -2.03 -48.75
N LEU A 5 -9.43 -2.57 -47.53
CA LEU A 5 -9.52 -1.78 -46.31
C LEU A 5 -8.36 -0.76 -46.30
N PRO A 6 -8.64 0.54 -46.08
CA PRO A 6 -7.58 1.55 -46.08
C PRO A 6 -6.66 1.31 -44.87
N ALA A 7 -5.35 1.30 -45.11
CA ALA A 7 -4.33 1.06 -44.09
C ALA A 7 -4.45 1.99 -42.86
N SER A 8 -5.10 3.15 -43.03
CA SER A 8 -5.40 4.11 -41.97
C SER A 8 -6.37 3.60 -40.90
N LEU A 9 -7.33 2.72 -41.24
CA LEU A 9 -8.23 2.12 -40.24
C LEU A 9 -7.50 1.11 -39.33
N GLY A 10 -6.53 0.37 -39.87
CA GLY A 10 -5.73 -0.58 -39.10
C GLY A 10 -4.82 0.11 -38.07
N ALA A 11 -4.25 1.26 -38.43
CA ALA A 11 -3.40 2.04 -37.52
C ALA A 11 -4.19 2.61 -36.33
N LEU A 12 -5.44 3.02 -36.53
CA LEU A 12 -6.27 3.61 -35.48
C LEU A 12 -6.69 2.58 -34.41
N VAL A 13 -6.98 1.34 -34.81
CA VAL A 13 -7.32 0.24 -33.89
C VAL A 13 -6.12 -0.18 -33.04
N LEU A 14 -4.90 -0.15 -33.61
CA LEU A 14 -3.66 -0.49 -32.91
C LEU A 14 -3.30 0.55 -31.82
N ILE A 15 -3.60 1.83 -32.08
CA ILE A 15 -3.37 2.92 -31.11
C ILE A 15 -4.38 2.86 -29.95
N LEU A 16 -5.65 2.51 -30.21
CA LEU A 16 -6.65 2.35 -29.15
C LEU A 16 -6.38 1.15 -28.23
N GLY A 17 -5.75 0.07 -28.75
CA GLY A 17 -5.42 -1.12 -27.96
C GLY A 17 -4.37 -0.88 -26.86
N LEU A 18 -3.56 0.18 -26.96
CA LEU A 18 -2.49 0.50 -26.00
C LEU A 18 -2.96 1.34 -24.80
N VAL A 19 -4.19 1.87 -24.82
CA VAL A 19 -4.69 2.82 -23.80
C VAL A 19 -5.33 2.11 -22.59
N GLY A 20 -5.42 0.77 -22.61
CA GLY A 20 -6.14 -0.01 -21.59
C GLY A 20 -5.40 -0.26 -20.26
N CYS A 21 -4.12 0.13 -20.11
CA CYS A 21 -3.34 -0.14 -18.90
C CYS A 21 -3.25 1.12 -18.02
N GLY A 22 -4.28 1.37 -17.20
CA GLY A 22 -4.21 2.37 -16.14
C GLY A 22 -3.26 1.92 -15.02
N PRO A 23 -2.68 2.85 -14.24
CA PRO A 23 -1.83 2.49 -13.11
C PRO A 23 -2.63 1.62 -12.13
N ALA A 24 -2.09 0.44 -11.83
CA ALA A 24 -2.72 -0.49 -10.91
C ALA A 24 -2.82 0.14 -9.52
N GLU A 25 -3.95 -0.08 -8.86
CA GLU A 25 -4.23 0.56 -7.57
C GLU A 25 -3.15 0.22 -6.53
N PRO A 26 -2.70 1.19 -5.73
CA PRO A 26 -1.66 0.96 -4.74
C PRO A 26 -2.01 -0.15 -3.75
N ILE A 27 -0.98 -0.78 -3.20
CA ILE A 27 -1.08 -1.68 -2.06
C ILE A 27 -1.02 -0.81 -0.81
N LYS A 28 -2.13 -0.72 -0.09
CA LYS A 28 -2.19 0.01 1.16
C LYS A 28 -1.67 -0.84 2.31
N ILE A 29 -0.71 -0.28 3.05
CA ILE A 29 -0.13 -0.88 4.25
C ILE A 29 -0.33 0.10 5.41
N GLY A 30 -0.98 -0.36 6.47
CA GLY A 30 -1.16 0.41 7.70
C GLY A 30 0.02 0.25 8.66
N LEU A 31 0.47 1.34 9.26
CA LEU A 31 1.43 1.37 10.36
C LEU A 31 0.79 2.08 11.56
N LEU A 32 0.66 1.35 12.67
CA LEU A 32 0.39 1.92 13.99
C LEU A 32 1.72 2.16 14.69
N ALA A 33 1.94 3.37 15.18
CA ALA A 33 3.14 3.73 15.93
C ALA A 33 2.78 4.74 17.03
N GLY A 34 3.39 4.63 18.21
CA GLY A 34 3.32 5.68 19.24
C GLY A 34 4.19 6.86 18.81
N LEU A 35 3.56 7.98 18.43
CA LEU A 35 4.24 9.16 17.90
C LEU A 35 4.06 10.41 18.78
N SER A 36 3.10 10.39 19.71
CA SER A 36 2.81 11.53 20.61
C SER A 36 3.07 11.25 22.10
N ASP A 37 3.63 10.10 22.44
CA ASP A 37 3.90 9.70 23.82
C ASP A 37 5.35 9.98 24.28
N ARG A 38 5.66 9.67 25.53
CA ARG A 38 7.01 9.89 26.12
C ARG A 38 8.11 9.03 25.50
N GLY A 39 7.77 7.99 24.74
CA GLY A 39 8.69 7.10 24.02
C GLY A 39 8.64 7.25 22.49
N SER A 40 8.16 8.39 21.98
CA SER A 40 7.95 8.64 20.55
C SER A 40 9.18 8.38 19.68
N ASP A 41 10.40 8.57 20.19
CA ASP A 41 11.66 8.36 19.46
C ASP A 41 11.73 6.95 18.83
N PHE A 42 11.20 5.94 19.53
CA PHE A 42 11.14 4.58 19.00
C PHE A 42 10.14 4.47 17.86
N GLY A 43 8.92 5.00 18.04
CA GLY A 43 7.89 5.01 17.00
C GLY A 43 8.30 5.79 15.76
N GLU A 44 9.01 6.90 15.94
CA GLU A 44 9.58 7.69 14.84
C GLU A 44 10.66 6.93 14.09
N SER A 45 11.56 6.25 14.81
CA SER A 45 12.59 5.41 14.20
C SER A 45 11.97 4.28 13.37
N VAL A 46 10.92 3.62 13.89
CA VAL A 46 10.16 2.61 13.14
C VAL A 46 9.49 3.22 11.91
N ARG A 47 8.77 4.33 12.06
CA ARG A 47 8.09 5.03 10.95
C ARG A 47 9.07 5.38 9.84
N ASN A 48 10.20 5.98 10.19
CA ASN A 48 11.20 6.42 9.23
C ASN A 48 11.83 5.21 8.50
N GLY A 49 12.12 4.13 9.22
CA GLY A 49 12.62 2.89 8.61
C GLY A 49 11.62 2.26 7.62
N VAL A 50 10.32 2.24 7.98
CA VAL A 50 9.28 1.73 7.10
C VAL A 50 9.09 2.63 5.87
N ILE A 51 9.12 3.95 6.03
CA ILE A 51 9.07 4.91 4.92
C ILE A 51 10.20 4.63 3.93
N LEU A 52 11.45 4.53 4.40
CA LEU A 52 12.60 4.25 3.55
C LEU A 52 12.45 2.93 2.79
N ALA A 53 11.98 1.87 3.46
CA ALA A 53 11.76 0.57 2.82
C ALA A 53 10.66 0.64 1.74
N VAL A 54 9.57 1.36 2.02
CA VAL A 54 8.47 1.59 1.07
C VAL A 54 8.95 2.39 -0.14
N GLU A 55 9.73 3.44 0.07
CA GLU A 55 10.32 4.25 -0.99
C GLU A 55 11.25 3.43 -1.88
N GLN A 56 12.16 2.66 -1.28
CA GLN A 56 13.06 1.77 -2.01
C GLN A 56 12.30 0.73 -2.84
N GLN A 57 11.29 0.09 -2.27
CA GLN A 57 10.48 -0.89 -3.01
C GLN A 57 9.69 -0.22 -4.14
N ASN A 58 9.13 0.96 -3.90
CA ASN A 58 8.44 1.72 -4.92
C ASN A 58 9.37 2.14 -6.05
N LEU A 59 10.60 2.57 -5.76
CA LEU A 59 11.62 2.86 -6.77
C LEU A 59 12.01 1.62 -7.57
N ALA A 60 12.04 0.44 -6.94
CA ALA A 60 12.28 -0.86 -7.60
C ALA A 60 11.10 -1.37 -8.46
N GLY A 61 10.03 -0.59 -8.62
CA GLY A 61 8.86 -0.96 -9.44
C GLY A 61 7.64 -1.41 -8.64
N GLY A 62 7.69 -1.33 -7.31
CA GLY A 62 6.59 -1.74 -6.44
C GLY A 62 6.49 -3.26 -6.29
N ILE A 63 5.33 -3.77 -5.89
CA ILE A 63 5.06 -5.22 -5.78
C ILE A 63 4.10 -5.58 -6.89
N ASN A 64 4.52 -6.47 -7.80
CA ASN A 64 3.75 -6.85 -8.99
C ASN A 64 3.29 -5.62 -9.82
N GLY A 65 4.16 -4.61 -9.94
CA GLY A 65 3.86 -3.36 -10.66
C GLY A 65 2.95 -2.38 -9.89
N ARG A 66 2.53 -2.73 -8.68
CA ARG A 66 1.69 -1.87 -7.82
C ARG A 66 2.56 -1.13 -6.82
N LYS A 67 2.40 0.19 -6.74
CA LYS A 67 3.06 1.00 -5.70
C LYS A 67 2.48 0.68 -4.34
N ILE A 68 3.28 0.83 -3.30
CA ILE A 68 2.87 0.73 -1.90
C ILE A 68 2.48 2.13 -1.42
N GLU A 69 1.34 2.23 -0.75
CA GLU A 69 0.86 3.41 -0.04
C GLU A 69 0.91 3.11 1.46
N LEU A 70 1.73 3.86 2.21
CA LEU A 70 1.84 3.70 3.66
C LEU A 70 0.85 4.62 4.36
N LEU A 71 -0.03 4.04 5.17
CA LEU A 71 -0.99 4.76 6.02
C LEU A 71 -0.50 4.70 7.46
N VAL A 72 -0.04 5.83 8.00
CA VAL A 72 0.47 5.91 9.38
C VAL A 72 -0.65 6.42 10.31
N ARG A 73 -0.79 5.80 11.47
CA ARG A 73 -1.65 6.28 12.55
C ARG A 73 -0.92 6.25 13.89
N ASP A 74 -1.20 7.27 14.69
CA ASP A 74 -0.68 7.42 16.04
C ASP A 74 -1.64 6.81 17.06
N ASP A 75 -1.13 5.94 17.93
CA ASP A 75 -1.89 5.37 19.04
C ASP A 75 -1.69 6.13 20.37
N GLY A 76 -0.70 7.00 20.46
CA GLY A 76 -0.34 7.75 21.66
C GLY A 76 -0.14 6.87 22.91
N GLN A 77 0.20 5.58 22.72
CA GLN A 77 0.24 4.54 23.76
C GLN A 77 -1.05 4.44 24.60
N ASP A 78 -2.18 4.81 24.00
CA ASP A 78 -3.49 4.74 24.62
C ASP A 78 -4.32 3.63 23.97
N LYS A 79 -4.95 2.79 24.79
CA LYS A 79 -5.69 1.61 24.32
C LYS A 79 -6.86 1.97 23.42
N ASP A 80 -7.63 2.99 23.79
CA ASP A 80 -8.85 3.35 23.06
C ASP A 80 -8.50 4.05 21.75
N LYS A 81 -7.46 4.90 21.76
CA LYS A 81 -6.88 5.48 20.55
C LYS A 81 -6.32 4.40 19.62
N ALA A 82 -5.59 3.41 20.15
CA ALA A 82 -5.06 2.30 19.37
C ALA A 82 -6.16 1.51 18.63
N ILE A 83 -7.26 1.21 19.33
CA ILE A 83 -8.41 0.51 18.73
C ILE A 83 -9.03 1.34 17.61
N LYS A 84 -9.27 2.64 17.85
CA LYS A 84 -9.83 3.53 16.83
C LYS A 84 -8.90 3.67 15.62
N ALA A 85 -7.61 3.90 15.86
CA ALA A 85 -6.61 4.01 14.82
C ALA A 85 -6.49 2.71 13.99
N ALA A 86 -6.56 1.55 14.62
CA ALA A 86 -6.61 0.26 13.92
C ALA A 86 -7.87 0.12 13.07
N GLN A 87 -9.04 0.54 13.58
CA GLN A 87 -10.29 0.53 12.82
C GLN A 87 -10.23 1.46 11.59
N GLU A 88 -9.63 2.65 11.72
CA GLU A 88 -9.42 3.56 10.60
C GLU A 88 -8.53 2.95 9.50
N LEU A 89 -7.47 2.24 9.90
CA LEU A 89 -6.62 1.51 8.95
C LEU A 89 -7.43 0.40 8.28
N ILE A 90 -8.13 -0.44 9.04
CA ILE A 90 -8.89 -1.58 8.48
C ILE A 90 -10.03 -1.10 7.55
N ALA A 91 -10.71 -0.01 7.90
CA ALA A 91 -11.82 0.54 7.12
C ALA A 91 -11.38 1.12 5.77
N SER A 92 -10.08 1.40 5.58
CA SER A 92 -9.58 1.89 4.30
C SER A 92 -9.57 0.75 3.25
N PRO A 93 -10.18 0.97 2.06
CA PRO A 93 -10.47 -0.10 1.10
C PRO A 93 -9.21 -0.85 0.63
N ARG A 94 -9.24 -2.20 0.74
CA ARG A 94 -8.24 -3.19 0.27
C ARG A 94 -6.84 -3.09 0.90
N HIS A 95 -6.74 -3.50 2.16
CA HIS A 95 -5.47 -3.84 2.83
C HIS A 95 -4.96 -5.22 2.42
N ASN A 96 -3.75 -5.30 1.86
CA ASN A 96 -2.99 -6.55 1.82
C ASN A 96 -2.15 -6.60 3.09
N TYR A 97 -2.55 -7.46 4.03
CA TYR A 97 -1.90 -7.65 5.32
C TYR A 97 -0.44 -8.14 5.13
N TRP A 98 0.56 -7.33 5.46
CA TRP A 98 1.90 -7.85 5.77
C TRP A 98 1.85 -8.46 7.18
N ARG A 99 1.59 -9.77 7.26
CA ARG A 99 1.68 -10.51 8.53
C ARG A 99 3.16 -10.77 8.83
N SER A 100 3.76 -9.95 9.71
CA SER A 100 5.02 -10.33 10.34
C SER A 100 4.83 -11.65 11.13
N PRO A 101 5.71 -12.66 10.99
CA PRO A 101 5.63 -13.92 11.73
C PRO A 101 5.76 -13.76 13.26
N VAL A 102 6.26 -12.60 13.72
CA VAL A 102 6.69 -12.41 15.11
C VAL A 102 5.51 -12.15 16.06
N GLN A 103 4.40 -11.56 15.58
CA GLN A 103 3.28 -11.15 16.45
C GLN A 103 2.37 -12.31 16.91
N TRP A 104 2.27 -13.40 16.14
CA TRP A 104 1.29 -14.48 16.41
C TRP A 104 1.69 -15.44 17.53
N ARG A 105 2.97 -15.52 17.90
CA ARG A 105 3.43 -16.45 18.95
C ARG A 105 3.00 -16.05 20.36
N LEU A 106 2.55 -14.82 20.57
CA LEU A 106 2.13 -14.30 21.89
C LEU A 106 0.62 -14.40 22.15
N LEU A 107 -0.20 -14.66 21.13
CA LEU A 107 -1.66 -14.71 21.27
C LEU A 107 -2.25 -16.13 21.14
N SER A 108 -1.41 -17.17 21.02
CA SER A 108 -1.83 -18.57 20.97
C SER A 108 -1.81 -19.29 22.32
N PHE A 109 -1.59 -18.56 23.41
CA PHE A 109 -1.71 -19.07 24.77
C PHE A 109 -2.83 -18.32 25.48
N HIS A 110 -4.09 -18.58 25.13
CA HIS A 110 -5.29 -18.47 25.99
C HIS A 110 -6.44 -19.15 25.26
#